data_AF-A0A6A2Z3Q6-F1
#
_entry.id   AF-A0A6A2Z3Q6-F1
#
_cell.length_a   1.000
_cell.length_b   1.000
_cell.length_c   1.000
_cell.angle_alpha   90.00
_cell.angle_beta   90.00
_cell.angle_gamma   90.00
#
_symmetry.space_group_name_H-M   'P 1'
#
loop_
_entity.id
_entity.type
_entity.pdbx_description
1 polymer ?
#
loop_
_entity_poly.entity_id
_entity_poly.type
_entity_poly.pdbx_seq_one_letter_code
_entity_poly.pdbx_strand_id
1 'polypeptide(L)'
;MIENKEFRAAEKWATFMGQPMLSILVQEYIDRNKLKFAYLIVKKNNLQQEFPDVHHKYIESALKKLAEKACWDVAEAKANGDRQLVEYLVYLAMEFGYFEKVDELCDRYSLEEAIIWVDELNGLGEATCHIEGSKVVGLDCEWKPNYVKGSKPNKVSIMQIASDKKVFIFDLIKLYKDVPAVLDNCLTRILQSPRILKLGYSFHCDLKQLAQSYGDLKCFKCYNMLLDIQNMFKDPRGGLSGLAEKILRAGLNKTRRNSDWEQRPLTQNQLEYAAVLIQIFYRVRDHSLTANALGRHDKIEWKSHIISHMDNPKKSKNEPRPRNEPGVEDHEP
;
A
#
# COMPACT_ATOMS: atom_id res chain seq x y z
N MET A 1 21.87 -28.91 14.94
CA MET A 1 20.71 -28.94 15.87
C MET A 1 19.40 -28.47 15.21
N ILE A 2 19.28 -27.21 14.78
CA ILE A 2 18.00 -26.70 14.20
C ILE A 2 17.60 -27.44 12.90
N GLU A 3 18.57 -27.71 12.02
CA GLU A 3 18.36 -28.47 10.77
C GLU A 3 17.88 -29.89 11.03
N ASN A 4 18.37 -30.52 12.10
CA ASN A 4 17.96 -31.85 12.55
C ASN A 4 16.68 -31.83 13.38
N LYS A 5 15.96 -30.71 13.47
CA LYS A 5 14.74 -30.51 14.27
C LYS A 5 14.92 -30.71 15.79
N GLU A 6 16.14 -30.59 16.29
CA GLU A 6 16.48 -30.77 17.71
C GLU A 6 16.25 -29.47 18.52
N PHE A 7 15.04 -28.93 18.47
CA PHE A 7 14.74 -27.59 19.01
C PHE A 7 14.99 -27.47 20.52
N ARG A 8 14.67 -28.53 21.29
CA ARG A 8 14.93 -28.55 22.73
C ARG A 8 16.42 -28.55 23.06
N ALA A 9 17.24 -29.23 22.26
CA ALA A 9 18.69 -29.26 22.45
C ALA A 9 19.31 -27.90 22.12
N ALA A 10 18.87 -27.29 21.01
CA ALA A 10 19.27 -25.94 20.62
C ALA A 10 18.94 -24.90 21.70
N GLU A 11 17.72 -24.95 22.27
CA GLU A 11 17.32 -24.04 23.37
C GLU A 11 18.20 -24.22 24.60
N LYS A 12 18.42 -25.47 25.05
CA LYS A 12 19.26 -25.73 26.22
C LYS A 12 20.69 -25.23 26.02
N TRP A 13 21.25 -25.47 24.84
CA TRP A 13 22.59 -25.03 24.50
C TRP A 13 22.69 -23.50 24.44
N ALA A 14 21.74 -22.82 23.80
CA ALA A 14 21.71 -21.38 23.76
C ALA A 14 21.54 -20.75 25.15
N THR A 15 20.70 -21.34 26.00
CA THR A 15 20.52 -20.90 27.40
C THR A 15 21.83 -21.03 28.18
N PHE A 16 22.57 -22.13 27.99
CA PHE A 16 23.87 -22.35 28.62
C PHE A 16 24.93 -21.33 28.15
N MET A 17 24.93 -21.01 26.86
CA MET A 17 25.87 -20.05 26.25
C MET A 17 25.53 -18.58 26.57
N GLY A 18 24.35 -18.31 27.12
CA GLY A 18 23.91 -16.98 27.55
C GLY A 18 23.22 -16.16 26.46
N GLN A 19 22.95 -14.89 26.79
CA GLN A 19 22.11 -14.00 26.01
C GLN A 19 22.52 -13.87 24.52
N PRO A 20 23.82 -13.70 24.15
CA PRO A 20 24.19 -13.57 22.74
C PRO A 20 23.77 -14.77 21.89
N MET A 21 23.87 -15.99 22.44
CA MET A 21 23.48 -17.20 21.73
C MET A 21 21.96 -17.35 21.65
N LEU A 22 21.23 -16.92 22.69
CA LEU A 22 19.76 -16.85 22.66
C LEU A 22 19.29 -15.89 21.55
N SER A 23 19.92 -14.73 21.38
CA SER A 23 19.60 -13.78 20.31
C SER A 23 19.83 -14.37 18.93
N ILE A 24 20.96 -15.09 18.72
CA ILE A 24 21.23 -15.82 17.48
C ILE A 24 20.17 -16.90 17.23
N LEU A 25 19.80 -17.67 18.25
CA LEU A 25 18.78 -18.70 18.15
C LEU A 25 17.40 -18.12 17.80
N VAL A 26 17.03 -17.00 18.41
CA VAL A 26 15.79 -16.28 18.10
C VAL A 26 15.80 -15.81 16.65
N GLN A 27 16.90 -15.20 16.19
CA GLN A 27 17.04 -14.76 14.80
C GLN A 27 16.92 -15.93 13.82
N GLU A 28 17.55 -17.08 14.11
CA GLU A 28 17.42 -18.25 13.24
C GLU A 28 16.00 -18.83 13.21
N TYR A 29 15.27 -18.76 14.32
CA TYR A 29 13.85 -19.13 14.31
C TYR A 29 13.01 -18.15 13.49
N ILE A 30 13.32 -16.85 13.51
CA ILE A 30 12.63 -15.86 12.67
C ILE A 30 12.90 -16.16 11.19
N ASP A 31 14.16 -16.35 10.82
CA ASP A 31 14.60 -16.56 9.43
C ASP A 31 14.01 -17.84 8.85
N ARG A 32 13.85 -18.88 9.67
CA ARG A 32 13.20 -20.15 9.31
C ARG A 32 11.68 -20.17 9.54
N ASN A 33 11.08 -19.02 9.81
CA ASN A 33 9.64 -18.83 10.02
C ASN A 33 9.02 -19.68 11.17
N LYS A 34 9.83 -19.98 12.19
CA LYS A 34 9.46 -20.72 13.41
C LYS A 34 9.05 -19.76 14.53
N LEU A 35 8.11 -18.86 14.25
CA LEU A 35 7.74 -17.73 15.11
C LEU A 35 7.25 -18.12 16.52
N LYS A 36 6.60 -19.29 16.66
CA LYS A 36 6.22 -19.81 17.99
C LYS A 36 7.43 -20.06 18.88
N PHE A 37 8.49 -20.66 18.34
CA PHE A 37 9.70 -20.94 19.09
C PHE A 37 10.46 -19.64 19.39
N ALA A 38 10.56 -18.73 18.42
CA ALA A 38 11.13 -17.40 18.63
C ALA A 38 10.42 -16.66 19.79
N TYR A 39 9.08 -16.59 19.77
CA TYR A 39 8.30 -15.95 20.82
C TYR A 39 8.51 -16.57 22.20
N LEU A 40 8.52 -17.91 22.29
CA LEU A 40 8.72 -18.60 23.58
C LEU A 40 10.09 -18.25 24.18
N ILE A 41 11.15 -18.21 23.37
CA ILE A 41 12.49 -17.83 23.84
C ILE A 41 12.52 -16.36 24.26
N VAL A 42 11.98 -15.45 23.44
CA VAL A 42 11.93 -14.01 23.75
C VAL A 42 11.19 -13.75 25.06
N LYS A 43 10.02 -14.37 25.24
CA LYS A 43 9.20 -14.22 26.46
C LYS A 43 9.89 -14.81 27.69
N LYS A 44 10.47 -16.00 27.56
CA LYS A 44 11.10 -16.72 28.69
C LYS A 44 12.36 -16.01 29.21
N ASN A 45 13.09 -15.33 28.32
CA ASN A 45 14.38 -14.71 28.63
C ASN A 45 14.34 -13.18 28.65
N ASN A 46 13.14 -12.58 28.67
CA ASN A 46 12.93 -11.13 28.71
C ASN A 46 13.64 -10.33 27.59
N LEU A 47 13.65 -10.86 26.36
CA LEU A 47 14.32 -10.25 25.20
C LEU A 47 13.38 -9.35 24.38
N GLN A 48 12.29 -8.85 24.96
CA GLN A 48 11.28 -8.07 24.23
C GLN A 48 11.83 -6.75 23.68
N GLN A 49 12.79 -6.13 24.38
CA GLN A 49 13.44 -4.91 23.89
C GLN A 49 14.31 -5.16 22.65
N GLU A 50 14.96 -6.32 22.58
CA GLU A 50 15.83 -6.71 21.46
C GLU A 50 15.02 -7.22 20.27
N PHE A 51 13.83 -7.77 20.53
CA PHE A 51 12.94 -8.35 19.52
C PHE A 51 11.48 -7.88 19.68
N PRO A 52 11.19 -6.57 19.54
CA PRO A 52 9.86 -6.02 19.82
C PRO A 52 8.76 -6.61 18.94
N ASP A 53 9.07 -6.95 17.69
CA ASP A 53 8.06 -7.41 16.73
C ASP A 53 7.72 -8.90 16.83
N VAL A 54 8.54 -9.68 17.54
CA VAL A 54 8.41 -11.16 17.51
C VAL A 54 7.06 -11.60 18.07
N HIS A 55 6.57 -10.91 19.10
CA HIS A 55 5.24 -11.17 19.64
C HIS A 55 4.16 -10.93 18.59
N HIS A 56 4.14 -9.74 17.98
CA HIS A 56 3.14 -9.37 16.97
C HIS A 56 3.16 -10.34 15.78
N LYS A 57 4.34 -10.63 15.23
CA LYS A 57 4.53 -11.58 14.12
C LYS A 57 4.04 -12.99 14.47
N TYR A 58 4.31 -13.45 15.70
CA TYR A 58 3.80 -14.74 16.16
C TYR A 58 2.28 -14.77 16.24
N ILE A 59 1.67 -13.73 16.80
CA ILE A 59 0.20 -13.65 16.91
C ILE A 59 -0.43 -13.61 15.53
N GLU A 60 0.00 -12.74 14.61
CA GLU A 60 -0.50 -12.72 13.23
C GLU A 60 -0.42 -14.10 12.55
N SER A 61 0.73 -14.78 12.66
CA SER A 61 0.90 -16.12 12.09
C SER A 61 -0.06 -17.15 12.71
N ALA A 62 -0.41 -16.99 13.98
CA ALA A 62 -1.40 -17.84 14.63
C ALA A 62 -2.83 -17.48 14.21
N LEU A 63 -3.17 -16.20 14.10
CA LEU A 63 -4.47 -15.71 13.61
C LEU A 63 -4.74 -16.24 12.21
N LYS A 64 -3.78 -16.12 11.29
CA LYS A 64 -3.90 -16.66 9.94
C LYS A 64 -4.22 -18.15 9.92
N LYS A 65 -3.51 -18.96 10.71
CA LYS A 65 -3.76 -20.42 10.81
C LYS A 65 -5.12 -20.77 11.42
N LEU A 66 -5.67 -19.90 12.25
CA LEU A 66 -7.01 -20.08 12.82
C LEU A 66 -8.07 -19.69 11.80
N ALA A 67 -7.87 -18.57 11.09
CA ALA A 67 -8.72 -18.12 9.99
C ALA A 67 -8.79 -19.15 8.84
N GLU A 68 -7.66 -19.75 8.44
CA GLU A 68 -7.60 -20.85 7.45
C GLU A 68 -8.46 -22.06 7.84
N LYS A 69 -8.75 -22.23 9.13
CA LYS A 69 -9.59 -23.30 9.68
C LYS A 69 -10.99 -22.81 10.08
N ALA A 70 -11.34 -21.58 9.73
CA ALA A 70 -12.57 -20.91 10.13
C ALA A 70 -12.79 -20.84 11.65
N CYS A 71 -11.73 -20.91 12.46
CA CYS A 71 -11.79 -20.84 13.92
C CYS A 71 -11.81 -19.39 14.42
N TRP A 72 -12.82 -18.61 14.01
CA TRP A 72 -12.87 -17.16 14.19
C TRP A 72 -12.92 -16.72 15.66
N ASP A 73 -13.72 -17.37 16.50
CA ASP A 73 -13.84 -16.98 17.91
C ASP A 73 -12.53 -17.16 18.67
N VAL A 74 -11.79 -18.21 18.34
CA VAL A 74 -10.46 -18.47 18.91
C VAL A 74 -9.43 -17.47 18.39
N ALA A 75 -9.55 -17.07 17.12
CA ALA A 75 -8.69 -16.06 16.52
C ALA A 75 -8.93 -14.70 17.18
N GLU A 76 -10.19 -14.33 17.36
CA GLU A 76 -10.63 -13.10 18.01
C GLU A 76 -10.19 -13.03 19.47
N ALA A 77 -10.42 -14.10 20.24
CA ALA A 77 -9.92 -14.21 21.62
C ALA A 77 -8.39 -14.06 21.69
N LYS A 78 -7.67 -14.48 20.65
CA LYS A 78 -6.21 -14.35 20.56
C LYS A 78 -5.76 -12.95 20.14
N ALA A 79 -6.56 -12.22 19.37
CA ALA A 79 -6.36 -10.79 19.10
C ALA A 79 -6.57 -9.96 20.37
N ASN A 80 -7.39 -10.43 21.31
CA ASN A 80 -7.57 -9.84 22.64
C ASN A 80 -7.95 -8.34 22.59
N GLY A 81 -8.79 -7.96 21.62
CA GLY A 81 -9.21 -6.59 21.41
C GLY A 81 -8.11 -5.62 20.93
N ASP A 82 -6.91 -6.12 20.61
CA ASP A 82 -5.89 -5.31 19.95
C ASP A 82 -6.41 -4.90 18.57
N ARG A 83 -6.57 -3.60 18.37
CA ARG A 83 -7.18 -3.04 17.16
C ARG A 83 -6.47 -3.48 15.88
N GLN A 84 -5.14 -3.54 15.87
CA GLN A 84 -4.38 -3.91 14.67
C GLN A 84 -4.61 -5.39 14.33
N LEU A 85 -4.65 -6.24 15.35
CA LEU A 85 -4.92 -7.66 15.17
C LEU A 85 -6.37 -7.94 14.78
N VAL A 86 -7.32 -7.14 15.27
CA VAL A 86 -8.73 -7.21 14.84
C VAL A 86 -8.89 -6.74 13.39
N GLU A 87 -8.27 -5.63 13.00
CA GLU A 87 -8.24 -5.17 11.60
C GLU A 87 -7.61 -6.24 10.67
N TYR A 88 -6.59 -6.95 11.15
CA TYR A 88 -6.02 -8.09 10.44
C TYR A 88 -6.99 -9.29 10.37
N LEU A 89 -7.80 -9.54 11.41
CA LEU A 89 -8.85 -10.58 11.36
C LEU A 89 -9.95 -10.23 10.36
N VAL A 90 -10.36 -8.97 10.27
CA VAL A 90 -11.28 -8.48 9.24
C VAL A 90 -10.69 -8.74 7.86
N TYR A 91 -9.42 -8.39 7.66
CA TYR A 91 -8.72 -8.69 6.41
C TYR A 91 -8.72 -10.19 6.08
N LEU A 92 -8.41 -11.05 7.05
CA LEU A 92 -8.40 -12.50 6.84
C LEU A 92 -9.80 -13.04 6.53
N ALA A 93 -10.84 -12.56 7.23
CA ALA A 93 -12.22 -12.94 6.97
C ALA A 93 -12.64 -12.57 5.55
N MET A 94 -12.27 -11.37 5.11
CA MET A 94 -12.47 -10.90 3.75
C MET A 94 -11.67 -11.71 2.71
N GLU A 95 -10.39 -12.02 2.98
CA GLU A 95 -9.53 -12.83 2.10
C GLU A 95 -10.12 -14.22 1.87
N PHE A 96 -10.62 -14.86 2.93
CA PHE A 96 -11.22 -16.19 2.88
C PHE A 96 -12.70 -16.20 2.50
N GLY A 97 -13.31 -15.03 2.25
CA GLY A 97 -14.70 -14.90 1.79
C GLY A 97 -15.78 -15.08 2.87
N TYR A 98 -15.45 -14.86 4.14
CA TYR A 98 -16.37 -14.90 5.29
C TYR A 98 -16.98 -13.51 5.55
N PHE A 99 -17.86 -13.05 4.67
CA PHE A 99 -18.40 -11.69 4.71
C PHE A 99 -19.29 -11.40 5.93
N GLU A 100 -20.11 -12.36 6.36
CA GLU A 100 -20.88 -12.22 7.61
C GLU A 100 -19.96 -11.98 8.81
N LYS A 101 -18.76 -12.60 8.81
CA LYS A 101 -17.75 -12.37 9.86
C LYS A 101 -17.08 -11.01 9.74
N VAL A 102 -16.90 -10.49 8.52
CA VAL A 102 -16.40 -9.12 8.29
C VAL A 102 -17.37 -8.12 8.93
N ASP A 103 -18.65 -8.22 8.62
CA ASP A 103 -19.68 -7.34 9.17
C ASP A 103 -19.75 -7.48 10.71
N GLU A 104 -19.77 -8.71 11.23
CA GLU A 104 -19.78 -8.98 12.67
C GLU A 104 -18.57 -8.35 13.40
N LEU A 105 -17.36 -8.50 12.86
CA LEU A 105 -16.15 -7.93 13.45
C LEU A 105 -16.14 -6.41 13.34
N CYS A 106 -16.58 -5.87 12.20
CA CYS A 106 -16.69 -4.43 12.01
C CYS A 106 -17.66 -3.80 13.00
N ASP A 107 -18.86 -4.37 13.15
CA ASP A 107 -19.87 -3.86 14.07
C ASP A 107 -19.41 -4.01 15.53
N ARG A 108 -18.90 -5.20 15.91
CA ARG A 108 -18.50 -5.51 17.29
C ARG A 108 -17.38 -4.60 17.80
N TYR A 109 -16.41 -4.31 16.94
CA TYR A 109 -15.27 -3.48 17.29
C TYR A 109 -15.42 -2.04 16.85
N SER A 110 -16.62 -1.65 16.40
CA SER A 110 -16.93 -0.32 15.88
C SER A 110 -15.87 0.15 14.87
N LEU A 111 -15.55 -0.74 13.93
CA LEU A 111 -14.66 -0.47 12.80
C LEU A 111 -15.42 0.22 11.65
N GLU A 112 -16.57 0.82 11.96
CA GLU A 112 -17.38 1.65 11.08
C GLU A 112 -16.49 2.53 10.18
N GLU A 113 -16.75 2.49 8.87
CA GLU A 113 -16.24 3.43 7.89
C GLU A 113 -14.71 3.47 7.66
N ALA A 114 -14.05 2.32 7.68
CA ALA A 114 -12.67 2.26 7.17
C ALA A 114 -12.60 2.59 5.66
N ILE A 115 -13.70 2.52 4.91
CA ILE A 115 -13.77 2.83 3.47
C ILE A 115 -14.89 3.83 3.22
N ILE A 116 -14.55 4.98 2.64
CA ILE A 116 -15.45 6.08 2.35
C ILE A 116 -15.48 6.30 0.85
N TRP A 117 -16.66 6.21 0.26
CA TRP A 117 -16.89 6.55 -1.14
C TRP A 117 -16.99 8.06 -1.29
N VAL A 118 -16.21 8.63 -2.20
CA VAL A 118 -16.14 10.08 -2.43
C VAL A 118 -16.53 10.36 -3.88
N ASP A 119 -17.74 10.85 -4.07
CA ASP A 119 -18.29 11.08 -5.41
C ASP A 119 -19.11 12.38 -5.54
N GLU A 120 -19.03 13.24 -4.52
CA GLU A 120 -19.68 14.54 -4.47
C GLU A 120 -18.84 15.60 -3.75
N LEU A 121 -19.29 16.86 -3.83
CA LEU A 121 -18.56 18.02 -3.33
C LEU A 121 -18.28 17.96 -1.82
N ASN A 122 -19.27 17.58 -1.00
CA ASN A 122 -19.08 17.52 0.45
C ASN A 122 -18.08 16.42 0.83
N GLY A 123 -18.24 15.23 0.26
CA GLY A 123 -17.30 14.12 0.46
C GLY A 123 -15.87 14.46 0.04
N LEU A 124 -15.68 15.22 -1.05
CA LEU A 124 -14.37 15.73 -1.46
C LEU A 124 -13.74 16.62 -0.38
N GLY A 125 -14.51 17.54 0.19
CA GLY A 125 -14.07 18.45 1.24
C GLY A 125 -13.65 17.70 2.51
N GLU A 126 -14.50 16.80 2.98
CA GLU A 126 -14.25 15.98 4.18
C GLU A 126 -13.03 15.08 4.01
N ALA A 127 -12.93 14.37 2.88
CA ALA A 127 -11.79 13.52 2.55
C ALA A 127 -10.49 14.33 2.51
N THR A 128 -10.51 15.50 1.86
CA THR A 128 -9.34 16.38 1.78
C THR A 128 -8.88 16.84 3.16
N CYS A 129 -9.80 17.29 4.00
CA CYS A 129 -9.50 17.74 5.36
C CYS A 129 -8.87 16.62 6.21
N HIS A 130 -9.42 15.40 6.13
CA HIS A 130 -8.88 14.25 6.86
C HIS A 130 -7.48 13.87 6.36
N ILE A 131 -7.30 13.82 5.04
CA ILE A 131 -6.04 13.44 4.40
C ILE A 131 -4.94 14.47 4.71
N GLU A 132 -5.24 15.77 4.72
CA GLU A 132 -4.28 16.82 5.08
C GLU A 132 -3.81 16.74 6.53
N GLY A 133 -4.64 16.21 7.43
CA GLY A 133 -4.25 15.90 8.81
C GLY A 133 -3.31 14.69 8.94
N SER A 134 -3.15 13.91 7.88
CA SER A 134 -2.35 12.68 7.88
C SER A 134 -0.89 12.96 7.52
N LYS A 135 0.06 12.34 8.25
CA LYS A 135 1.50 12.46 7.95
C LYS A 135 1.93 11.62 6.75
N VAL A 136 1.29 10.47 6.58
CA VAL A 136 1.59 9.48 5.55
C VAL A 136 0.27 8.97 4.99
N VAL A 137 0.19 8.86 3.66
CA VAL A 137 -0.95 8.24 2.98
C VAL A 137 -0.48 7.29 1.90
N GLY A 138 -1.27 6.26 1.65
CA GLY A 138 -1.12 5.33 0.53
C GLY A 138 -1.97 5.74 -0.66
N LEU A 139 -1.45 5.56 -1.88
CA LEU A 139 -2.11 5.88 -3.14
C LEU A 139 -2.16 4.63 -4.04
N ASP A 140 -3.30 4.45 -4.69
CA ASP A 140 -3.46 3.49 -5.80
C ASP A 140 -4.54 3.99 -6.76
N CYS A 141 -4.59 3.39 -7.95
CA CYS A 141 -5.56 3.74 -8.98
C CYS A 141 -6.03 2.48 -9.70
N GLU A 142 -7.31 2.46 -10.09
CA GLU A 142 -7.89 1.33 -10.80
C GLU A 142 -8.72 1.78 -12.00
N TRP A 143 -8.69 0.96 -13.06
CA TRP A 143 -9.41 1.22 -14.31
C TRP A 143 -9.82 -0.06 -15.01
N LYS A 144 -10.85 0.05 -15.86
CA LYS A 144 -11.30 -1.04 -16.71
C LYS A 144 -10.16 -1.53 -17.64
N PRO A 145 -9.85 -2.84 -17.71
CA PRO A 145 -8.88 -3.38 -18.66
C PRO A 145 -9.25 -3.13 -20.12
N ASN A 146 -8.25 -2.94 -20.98
CA ASN A 146 -8.43 -2.92 -22.42
C ASN A 146 -8.34 -4.35 -22.97
N TYR A 147 -9.45 -4.90 -23.46
CA TYR A 147 -9.48 -6.25 -24.04
C TYR A 147 -9.11 -6.27 -25.54
N VAL A 148 -9.15 -5.10 -26.21
CA VAL A 148 -8.83 -4.97 -27.64
C VAL A 148 -7.42 -4.41 -27.80
N LYS A 149 -6.55 -5.16 -28.48
CA LYS A 149 -5.17 -4.74 -28.72
C LYS A 149 -5.13 -3.49 -29.61
N GLY A 150 -4.43 -2.45 -29.16
CA GLY A 150 -4.29 -1.18 -29.88
C GLY A 150 -5.42 -0.17 -29.65
N SER A 151 -6.41 -0.48 -28.80
CA SER A 151 -7.40 0.51 -28.39
C SER A 151 -6.78 1.61 -27.55
N LYS A 152 -7.42 2.78 -27.52
CA LYS A 152 -7.07 3.86 -26.60
C LYS A 152 -7.17 3.33 -25.16
N PRO A 153 -6.24 3.70 -24.26
CA PRO A 153 -6.34 3.32 -22.86
C PRO A 153 -7.64 3.85 -22.22
N ASN A 154 -8.36 2.97 -21.51
CA ASN A 154 -9.45 3.40 -20.63
C ASN A 154 -8.98 4.40 -19.58
N LYS A 155 -9.90 5.26 -19.14
CA LYS A 155 -9.59 6.27 -18.12
C LYS A 155 -9.42 5.63 -16.75
N VAL A 156 -8.64 6.26 -15.89
CA VAL A 156 -8.64 5.93 -14.45
C VAL A 156 -10.05 6.08 -13.92
N SER A 157 -10.61 5.02 -13.34
CA SER A 157 -12.00 5.02 -12.89
C SER A 157 -12.13 5.49 -11.45
N ILE A 158 -11.21 5.03 -10.59
CA ILE A 158 -11.15 5.41 -9.18
C ILE A 158 -9.71 5.71 -8.76
N MET A 159 -9.56 6.51 -7.71
CA MET A 159 -8.31 6.70 -6.99
C MET A 159 -8.54 6.42 -5.51
N GLN A 160 -7.73 5.54 -4.94
CA GLN A 160 -7.75 5.21 -3.52
C GLN A 160 -6.71 6.04 -2.78
N ILE A 161 -7.10 6.64 -1.66
CA ILE A 161 -6.19 7.32 -0.73
C ILE A 161 -6.40 6.75 0.67
N ALA A 162 -5.41 5.99 1.14
CA ALA A 162 -5.43 5.34 2.45
C ALA A 162 -4.67 6.18 3.48
N SER A 163 -5.36 6.64 4.52
CA SER A 163 -4.75 7.15 5.75
C SER A 163 -4.50 6.00 6.74
N ASP A 164 -4.06 6.32 7.96
CA ASP A 164 -3.91 5.33 9.02
C ASP A 164 -5.22 4.93 9.71
N LYS A 165 -6.34 5.57 9.35
CA LYS A 165 -7.67 5.31 9.93
C LYS A 165 -8.74 4.95 8.90
N LYS A 166 -8.63 5.51 7.69
CA LYS A 166 -9.68 5.51 6.66
C LYS A 166 -9.09 5.44 5.26
N VAL A 167 -9.78 4.79 4.34
CA VAL A 167 -9.57 4.80 2.89
C VAL A 167 -10.66 5.63 2.26
N PHE A 168 -10.25 6.53 1.40
CA PHE A 168 -11.16 7.29 0.57
C PHE A 168 -11.06 6.73 -0.85
N ILE A 169 -12.19 6.34 -1.43
CA ILE A 169 -12.27 5.92 -2.83
C ILE A 169 -12.93 7.05 -3.62
N PHE A 170 -12.12 7.77 -4.37
CA PHE A 170 -12.56 8.89 -5.20
C PHE A 170 -13.10 8.35 -6.53
N ASP A 171 -14.37 8.59 -6.82
CA ASP A 171 -14.97 8.32 -8.13
C ASP A 171 -14.53 9.38 -9.14
N LEU A 172 -13.36 9.19 -9.75
CA LEU A 172 -12.79 10.18 -10.67
C LEU A 172 -13.66 10.42 -11.90
N ILE A 173 -14.48 9.45 -12.32
CA ILE A 173 -15.38 9.60 -13.48
C ILE A 173 -16.46 10.64 -13.14
N LYS A 174 -17.17 10.43 -12.02
CA LYS A 174 -18.26 11.33 -11.59
C LYS A 174 -17.72 12.69 -11.15
N LEU A 175 -16.69 12.72 -10.31
CA LEU A 175 -16.12 13.96 -9.78
C LEU A 175 -15.54 14.87 -10.88
N TYR A 176 -14.88 14.30 -11.89
CA TYR A 176 -14.39 15.07 -13.02
C TYR A 176 -15.52 15.66 -13.87
N LYS A 177 -16.61 14.92 -14.04
CA LYS A 177 -17.78 15.40 -14.78
C LYS A 177 -18.50 16.52 -14.04
N ASP A 178 -18.71 16.34 -12.74
CA ASP A 178 -19.63 17.18 -11.97
C ASP A 178 -18.92 18.38 -11.33
N VAL A 179 -17.70 18.20 -10.80
CA VAL A 179 -16.97 19.22 -10.02
C VAL A 179 -15.45 19.26 -10.33
N PRO A 180 -15.02 19.35 -11.61
CA PRO A 180 -13.62 19.21 -12.00
C PRO A 180 -12.68 20.21 -11.33
N ALA A 181 -13.09 21.47 -11.17
CA ALA A 181 -12.26 22.49 -10.54
C ALA A 181 -12.04 22.25 -9.04
N VAL A 182 -13.06 21.73 -8.34
CA VAL A 182 -12.96 21.38 -6.92
C VAL A 182 -12.10 20.13 -6.75
N LEU A 183 -12.32 19.12 -7.59
CA LEU A 183 -11.47 17.92 -7.66
C LEU A 183 -10.00 18.29 -7.86
N ASP A 184 -9.69 19.17 -8.83
CA ASP A 184 -8.34 19.64 -9.10
C ASP A 184 -7.71 20.31 -7.88
N ASN A 185 -8.47 21.18 -7.20
CA ASN A 185 -7.99 21.88 -6.00
C ASN A 185 -7.70 20.90 -4.85
N CYS A 186 -8.65 20.00 -4.56
CA CYS A 186 -8.54 19.00 -3.50
C CYS A 186 -7.33 18.07 -3.72
N LEU A 187 -7.21 17.48 -4.92
CA LEU A 187 -6.08 16.59 -5.22
C LEU A 187 -4.76 17.35 -5.31
N THR A 188 -4.76 18.62 -5.75
CA THR A 188 -3.56 19.48 -5.70
C THR A 188 -3.06 19.64 -4.26
N ARG A 189 -3.96 19.96 -3.32
CA ARG A 189 -3.63 20.10 -1.90
C ARG A 189 -3.01 18.83 -1.33
N ILE A 190 -3.50 17.66 -1.74
CA ILE A 190 -2.99 16.36 -1.26
C ILE A 190 -1.65 16.01 -1.93
N LEU A 191 -1.62 15.95 -3.27
CA LEU A 191 -0.48 15.44 -4.04
C LEU A 191 0.73 16.38 -3.98
N GLN A 192 0.51 17.69 -3.93
CA GLN A 192 1.58 18.68 -3.90
C GLN A 192 1.96 19.10 -2.48
N SER A 193 1.26 18.63 -1.44
CA SER A 193 1.64 18.95 -0.06
C SER A 193 3.03 18.39 0.27
N PRO A 194 3.97 19.23 0.76
CA PRO A 194 5.26 18.77 1.28
C PRO A 194 5.14 18.17 2.69
N ARG A 195 3.97 18.27 3.34
CA ARG A 195 3.74 17.77 4.71
C ARG A 195 3.28 16.32 4.76
N ILE A 196 2.77 15.81 3.64
CA ILE A 196 2.21 14.48 3.51
C ILE A 196 3.18 13.63 2.68
N LEU A 197 3.70 12.56 3.26
CA LEU A 197 4.40 11.52 2.51
C LEU A 197 3.39 10.63 1.80
N LYS A 198 3.48 10.53 0.48
CA LYS A 198 2.65 9.65 -0.34
C LYS A 198 3.41 8.37 -0.60
N LEU A 199 2.79 7.25 -0.34
CA LEU A 199 3.30 5.92 -0.62
C LEU A 199 2.51 5.36 -1.80
N GLY A 200 3.18 4.84 -2.82
CA GLY A 200 2.53 4.15 -3.93
C GLY A 200 3.39 3.01 -4.44
N TYR A 201 2.84 2.09 -5.22
CA TYR A 201 3.61 0.98 -5.80
C TYR A 201 3.61 1.09 -7.32
N SER A 202 4.78 1.32 -7.92
CA SER A 202 4.89 1.63 -9.36
C SER A 202 4.02 2.83 -9.77
N PHE A 203 3.80 3.78 -8.86
CA PHE A 203 2.80 4.83 -8.98
C PHE A 203 3.07 5.82 -10.13
N HIS A 204 4.30 5.84 -10.64
CA HIS A 204 4.63 6.57 -11.86
C HIS A 204 3.79 6.13 -13.08
N CYS A 205 3.42 4.85 -13.15
CA CYS A 205 2.52 4.35 -14.19
C CYS A 205 1.11 4.94 -14.02
N ASP A 206 0.62 5.00 -12.78
CA ASP A 206 -0.70 5.54 -12.45
C ASP A 206 -0.78 7.03 -12.74
N LEU A 207 0.26 7.80 -12.39
CA LEU A 207 0.35 9.23 -12.73
C LEU A 207 0.28 9.49 -14.23
N LYS A 208 0.93 8.65 -15.06
CA LYS A 208 0.81 8.75 -16.52
C LYS A 208 -0.62 8.46 -16.98
N GLN A 209 -1.27 7.44 -16.43
CA GLN A 209 -2.63 7.08 -16.76
C GLN A 209 -3.62 8.19 -16.32
N LEU A 210 -3.44 8.78 -15.15
CA LEU A 210 -4.20 9.92 -14.63
C LEU A 210 -4.05 11.14 -15.55
N ALA A 211 -2.81 11.52 -15.90
CA ALA A 211 -2.55 12.64 -16.81
C ALA A 211 -3.12 12.41 -18.22
N GLN A 212 -3.16 11.17 -18.71
CA GLN A 212 -3.83 10.83 -19.98
C GLN A 212 -5.37 10.87 -19.87
N SER A 213 -5.91 10.53 -18.70
CA SER A 213 -7.35 10.47 -18.46
C SER A 213 -7.99 11.85 -18.27
N TYR A 214 -7.23 12.75 -17.61
CA TYR A 214 -7.67 14.04 -17.06
C TYR A 214 -6.62 15.14 -17.27
N GLY A 215 -6.07 15.26 -18.48
CA GLY A 215 -4.88 16.08 -18.76
C GLY A 215 -5.06 17.60 -18.62
N ASP A 216 -6.29 18.06 -18.49
CA ASP A 216 -6.68 19.42 -18.15
C ASP A 216 -6.55 19.72 -16.64
N LEU A 217 -6.62 18.71 -15.78
CA LEU A 217 -6.37 18.86 -14.34
C LEU A 217 -4.89 19.07 -14.06
N LYS A 218 -4.57 20.04 -13.21
CA LYS A 218 -3.19 20.40 -12.83
C LYS A 218 -2.65 19.50 -11.74
N CYS A 219 -3.52 18.93 -10.90
CA CYS A 219 -3.17 18.12 -9.75
C CYS A 219 -2.30 16.91 -10.11
N PHE A 220 -2.45 16.35 -11.31
CA PHE A 220 -1.70 15.18 -11.77
C PHE A 220 -0.37 15.51 -12.47
N LYS A 221 -0.06 16.80 -12.66
CA LYS A 221 1.18 17.23 -13.32
C LYS A 221 2.33 17.45 -12.33
N CYS A 222 2.01 17.81 -11.10
CA CYS A 222 3.00 18.06 -10.05
C CYS A 222 2.66 17.26 -8.80
N TYR A 223 3.69 16.77 -8.12
CA TYR A 223 3.57 16.07 -6.85
C TYR A 223 4.84 16.27 -6.03
N ASN A 224 4.70 16.28 -4.70
CA ASN A 224 5.82 16.35 -3.77
C ASN A 224 5.85 15.11 -2.90
N MET A 225 6.97 14.78 -2.27
CA MET A 225 7.01 13.76 -1.20
C MET A 225 6.39 12.41 -1.59
N LEU A 226 6.64 11.91 -2.81
CA LEU A 226 6.16 10.59 -3.25
C LEU A 226 7.28 9.56 -3.06
N LEU A 227 6.98 8.46 -2.40
CA LEU A 227 7.87 7.31 -2.25
C LEU A 227 7.25 6.13 -3.02
N ASP A 228 7.91 5.75 -4.11
CA ASP A 228 7.56 4.53 -4.82
C ASP A 228 8.16 3.33 -4.10
N ILE A 229 7.29 2.54 -3.48
CA ILE A 229 7.64 1.39 -2.66
C ILE A 229 8.36 0.33 -3.50
N GLN A 230 8.09 0.24 -4.80
CA GLN A 230 8.79 -0.70 -5.67
C GLN A 230 10.31 -0.51 -5.60
N ASN A 231 10.78 0.73 -5.48
CA ASN A 231 12.21 1.03 -5.43
C ASN A 231 12.85 0.65 -4.09
N MET A 232 12.05 0.50 -3.03
CA MET A 232 12.54 0.06 -1.73
C MET A 232 12.79 -1.45 -1.67
N PHE A 233 12.06 -2.23 -2.46
CA PHE A 233 12.13 -3.68 -2.46
C PHE A 233 12.81 -4.15 -3.74
N LYS A 234 14.13 -4.37 -3.67
CA LYS A 234 14.98 -4.85 -4.78
C LYS A 234 14.63 -6.25 -5.34
N ASP A 235 13.52 -6.88 -4.92
CA ASP A 235 13.11 -8.18 -5.47
C ASP A 235 12.12 -7.96 -6.64
N PRO A 236 12.53 -8.25 -7.89
CA PRO A 236 11.70 -8.05 -9.07
C PRO A 236 10.55 -9.06 -9.20
N ARG A 237 10.45 -10.07 -8.32
CA ARG A 237 9.50 -11.18 -8.48
C ARG A 237 8.16 -10.88 -7.80
N GLY A 238 7.09 -10.84 -8.59
CA GLY A 238 5.69 -10.91 -8.11
C GLY A 238 4.88 -9.60 -8.11
N GLY A 239 5.52 -8.44 -8.28
CA GLY A 239 4.83 -7.13 -8.28
C GLY A 239 4.24 -6.78 -6.91
N LEU A 240 3.20 -5.92 -6.86
CA LEU A 240 2.49 -5.59 -5.62
C LEU A 240 1.97 -6.84 -4.90
N SER A 241 1.60 -7.89 -5.64
CA SER A 241 1.19 -9.18 -5.07
C SER A 241 2.33 -9.91 -4.37
N GLY A 242 3.55 -9.87 -4.92
CA GLY A 242 4.72 -10.43 -4.27
C GLY A 242 5.14 -9.61 -3.05
N LEU A 243 4.97 -8.28 -3.13
CA LEU A 243 5.16 -7.40 -1.98
C LEU A 243 4.14 -7.68 -0.89
N ALA A 244 2.85 -7.79 -1.23
CA ALA A 244 1.78 -8.17 -0.32
C ALA A 244 2.05 -9.55 0.28
N GLU A 245 2.51 -10.53 -0.49
CA GLU A 245 2.89 -11.82 0.05
C GLU A 245 4.09 -11.70 1.01
N LYS A 246 5.06 -10.83 0.73
CA LYS A 246 6.20 -10.61 1.63
C LYS A 246 5.80 -9.89 2.93
N ILE A 247 4.91 -8.91 2.82
CA ILE A 247 4.53 -7.98 3.90
C ILE A 247 3.34 -8.49 4.71
N LEU A 248 2.28 -8.90 4.01
CA LEU A 248 1.03 -9.43 4.55
C LEU A 248 1.03 -10.95 4.70
N ARG A 249 2.02 -11.65 4.12
CA ARG A 249 2.06 -13.13 4.06
C ARG A 249 0.83 -13.72 3.38
N ALA A 250 0.19 -12.93 2.53
CA ALA A 250 -1.03 -13.24 1.82
C ALA A 250 -0.93 -12.69 0.39
N GLY A 251 -1.31 -13.49 -0.60
CA GLY A 251 -1.23 -13.11 -2.01
C GLY A 251 -2.39 -12.22 -2.41
N LEU A 252 -2.14 -11.18 -3.22
CA LEU A 252 -3.22 -10.39 -3.80
C LEU A 252 -3.94 -11.17 -4.89
N ASN A 253 -5.26 -11.20 -4.84
CA ASN A 253 -6.06 -11.79 -5.90
C ASN A 253 -6.10 -10.86 -7.13
N LYS A 254 -5.22 -11.14 -8.10
CA LYS A 254 -5.07 -10.35 -9.34
C LYS A 254 -6.30 -10.38 -10.25
N THR A 255 -7.23 -11.35 -10.09
CA THR A 255 -8.45 -11.38 -10.91
C THR A 255 -9.43 -10.30 -10.50
N ARG A 256 -9.47 -9.92 -9.21
CA ARG A 256 -10.29 -8.82 -8.70
C ARG A 256 -9.83 -7.47 -9.26
N ARG A 257 -8.51 -7.28 -9.36
CA ARG A 257 -7.89 -6.11 -10.00
C ARG A 257 -8.26 -5.96 -11.47
N ASN A 258 -8.25 -7.06 -12.23
CA ASN A 258 -8.55 -7.05 -13.66
C ASN A 258 -10.08 -7.13 -13.94
N SER A 259 -10.85 -6.18 -13.40
CA SER A 259 -12.32 -6.11 -13.51
C SER A 259 -12.79 -4.76 -14.07
N ASP A 260 -14.09 -4.63 -14.38
CA ASP A 260 -14.65 -3.37 -14.89
C ASP A 260 -14.86 -2.36 -13.74
N TRP A 261 -13.85 -1.53 -13.49
CA TRP A 261 -13.88 -0.48 -12.47
C TRP A 261 -14.71 0.76 -12.85
N GLU A 262 -15.28 0.80 -14.06
CA GLU A 262 -16.24 1.85 -14.46
C GLU A 262 -17.66 1.50 -14.00
N GLN A 263 -17.93 0.22 -13.69
CA GLN A 263 -19.23 -0.23 -13.22
C GLN A 263 -19.64 0.50 -11.94
N ARG A 264 -20.91 0.89 -11.84
CA ARG A 264 -21.51 1.46 -10.62
C ARG A 264 -22.83 0.74 -10.28
N PRO A 265 -23.07 0.40 -9.00
CA PRO A 265 -22.12 0.46 -7.89
C PRO A 265 -20.93 -0.51 -8.10
N LEU A 266 -19.81 -0.26 -7.42
CA LEU A 266 -18.70 -1.22 -7.41
C LEU A 266 -19.16 -2.54 -6.79
N THR A 267 -18.59 -3.63 -7.29
CA THR A 267 -18.83 -4.95 -6.70
C THR A 267 -18.13 -5.08 -5.35
N GLN A 268 -18.61 -5.98 -4.50
CA GLN A 268 -17.98 -6.24 -3.21
C GLN A 268 -16.50 -6.64 -3.38
N ASN A 269 -16.18 -7.52 -4.34
CA ASN A 269 -14.81 -7.91 -4.66
C ASN A 269 -13.87 -6.73 -4.99
N GLN A 270 -14.40 -5.67 -5.62
CA GLN A 270 -13.65 -4.46 -5.95
C GLN A 270 -13.37 -3.62 -4.70
N LEU A 271 -14.39 -3.44 -3.83
CA LEU A 271 -14.22 -2.75 -2.55
C LEU A 271 -13.20 -3.47 -1.65
N GLU A 272 -13.28 -4.80 -1.59
CA GLU A 272 -12.33 -5.62 -0.84
C GLU A 272 -10.90 -5.46 -1.33
N TYR A 273 -10.71 -5.49 -2.66
CA TYR A 273 -9.39 -5.31 -3.25
C TYR A 273 -8.83 -3.92 -2.91
N ALA A 274 -9.66 -2.87 -2.99
CA ALA A 274 -9.29 -1.51 -2.60
C ALA A 274 -8.88 -1.41 -1.11
N ALA A 275 -9.51 -2.20 -0.23
CA ALA A 275 -9.20 -2.23 1.20
C ALA A 275 -7.82 -2.80 1.52
N VAL A 276 -7.28 -3.71 0.69
CA VAL A 276 -5.98 -4.36 0.94
C VAL A 276 -4.83 -3.34 0.99
N LEU A 277 -5.00 -2.20 0.31
CA LEU A 277 -4.02 -1.11 0.30
C LEU A 277 -3.73 -0.57 1.70
N ILE A 278 -4.74 -0.47 2.58
CA ILE A 278 -4.54 -0.04 3.98
C ILE A 278 -3.44 -0.88 4.62
N GLN A 279 -3.58 -2.19 4.51
CA GLN A 279 -2.72 -3.14 5.17
C GLN A 279 -1.29 -3.08 4.63
N ILE A 280 -1.14 -2.95 3.31
CA ILE A 280 0.19 -2.83 2.69
C ILE A 280 0.88 -1.56 3.17
N PHE A 281 0.22 -0.40 3.06
CA PHE A 281 0.81 0.89 3.39
C PHE A 281 1.05 1.05 4.89
N TYR A 282 0.16 0.52 5.73
CA TYR A 282 0.32 0.49 7.18
C TYR A 282 1.56 -0.31 7.58
N ARG A 283 1.74 -1.51 7.03
CA ARG A 283 2.90 -2.35 7.37
C ARG A 283 4.21 -1.80 6.81
N VAL A 284 4.19 -1.17 5.64
CA VAL A 284 5.38 -0.46 5.10
C VAL A 284 5.78 0.69 6.03
N ARG A 285 4.81 1.44 6.55
CA ARG A 285 5.07 2.50 7.53
C ARG A 285 5.68 1.94 8.82
N ASP A 286 5.08 0.88 9.38
CA ASP A 286 5.54 0.30 10.64
C ASP A 286 6.95 -0.31 10.51
N HIS A 287 7.20 -1.06 9.45
CA HIS A 287 8.52 -1.62 9.17
C HIS A 287 9.61 -0.56 8.99
N SER A 288 9.26 0.65 8.49
CA SER A 288 10.18 1.79 8.38
C SER A 288 10.48 2.42 9.75
N LEU A 289 9.50 2.47 10.66
CA LEU A 289 9.69 2.98 12.02
C LEU A 289 10.55 2.02 12.86
N THR A 290 10.32 0.72 12.75
CA THR A 290 11.05 -0.29 13.52
C THR A 290 12.51 -0.44 13.10
N ALA A 291 12.81 -0.32 11.80
CA ALA A 291 14.19 -0.32 11.31
C ALA A 291 15.01 0.86 11.88
N ASN A 292 14.39 2.03 12.07
CA ASN A 292 15.04 3.20 12.67
C ASN A 292 15.27 3.04 14.19
N ALA A 293 14.38 2.33 14.90
CA ALA A 293 14.48 2.14 16.35
C ALA A 293 15.56 1.11 16.76
N LEU A 294 15.84 0.12 15.91
CA LEU A 294 16.74 -1.00 16.22
C LEU A 294 18.21 -0.78 15.81
N GLY A 295 18.58 0.39 15.27
CA GLY A 295 19.97 0.71 14.91
C GLY A 295 20.62 -0.28 13.93
N ARG A 296 19.83 -1.11 13.22
CA ARG A 296 20.34 -2.07 12.24
C ARG A 296 20.95 -1.29 11.08
N HIS A 297 22.23 -1.56 10.81
CA HIS A 297 23.07 -0.86 9.83
C HIS A 297 22.67 -1.05 8.36
N ASP A 298 21.60 -1.79 8.06
CA ASP A 298 20.91 -1.67 6.78
C ASP A 298 20.06 -0.39 6.82
N LYS A 299 20.72 0.77 6.69
CA LYS A 299 20.04 2.02 6.35
C LYS A 299 19.30 1.78 5.04
N ILE A 300 18.05 1.32 5.11
CA ILE A 300 17.13 1.44 3.99
C ILE A 300 17.05 2.93 3.77
N GLU A 301 17.75 3.42 2.75
CA GLU A 301 17.90 4.83 2.47
C GLU A 301 16.62 5.34 1.78
N TRP A 302 15.45 5.03 2.35
CA TRP A 302 14.15 5.32 1.74
C TRP A 302 13.97 6.81 1.47
N LYS A 303 14.61 7.68 2.27
CA LYS A 303 14.65 9.12 2.04
C LYS A 303 15.27 9.51 0.69
N SER A 304 16.26 8.75 0.19
CA SER A 304 16.86 9.00 -1.13
C SER A 304 15.94 8.57 -2.29
N HIS A 305 14.87 7.82 -2.00
CA HIS A 305 13.89 7.36 -2.96
C HIS A 305 12.61 8.23 -2.98
N ILE A 306 12.55 9.27 -2.13
CA ILE A 306 11.47 10.25 -2.16
C ILE A 306 11.68 11.18 -3.35
N ILE A 307 10.70 11.22 -4.24
CA ILE A 307 10.71 12.04 -5.43
C ILE A 307 9.69 13.17 -5.34
N SER A 308 9.97 14.25 -6.05
CA SER A 308 9.07 15.37 -6.25
C SER A 308 9.19 15.81 -7.71
N HIS A 309 8.06 16.10 -8.34
CA HIS A 309 7.98 16.61 -9.71
C HIS A 309 7.24 17.94 -9.71
N MET A 310 7.88 18.95 -10.30
CA MET A 310 7.31 20.27 -10.54
C MET A 310 7.32 20.48 -12.05
N ASP A 311 6.17 20.87 -12.62
CA ASP A 311 6.09 21.26 -14.03
C ASP A 311 7.03 22.44 -14.27
N ASN A 312 8.01 22.23 -15.15
CA ASN A 312 8.95 23.27 -15.53
C ASN A 312 8.49 23.87 -16.87
N PRO A 313 7.93 25.09 -16.91
CA PRO A 313 7.32 25.66 -18.12
C PRO A 313 8.30 25.96 -19.27
N LYS A 314 9.59 25.60 -19.15
CA LYS A 314 10.66 25.96 -20.11
C LYS A 314 10.99 24.91 -21.18
N LYS A 315 10.21 23.83 -21.36
CA LYS A 315 10.53 22.77 -22.35
C LYS A 315 9.50 22.55 -23.47
N SER A 316 8.78 23.59 -23.88
CA SER A 316 7.95 23.55 -25.10
C SER A 316 8.33 24.67 -26.08
N LYS A 317 9.52 24.58 -26.70
CA LYS A 317 9.80 25.22 -27.99
C LYS A 317 10.79 24.36 -28.79
N ASN A 318 10.26 23.40 -29.52
CA ASN A 318 10.85 22.94 -30.77
C ASN A 318 9.77 23.14 -31.84
N GLU A 319 9.63 24.38 -32.31
CA GLU A 319 8.94 24.64 -33.58
C GLU A 319 9.82 24.13 -34.73
N PRO A 320 9.26 23.51 -35.78
CA PRO A 320 10.01 23.14 -36.96
C PRO A 320 10.44 24.42 -37.70
N ARG A 321 11.72 24.51 -38.07
CA ARG A 321 12.22 25.59 -38.92
C ARG A 321 11.49 25.58 -40.28
N PRO A 322 11.08 26.73 -40.83
CA PRO A 322 10.48 26.78 -42.16
C PRO A 322 11.54 26.40 -43.21
N ARG A 323 11.12 25.60 -44.20
CA ARG A 323 11.93 25.27 -45.38
C ARG A 323 12.07 26.55 -46.23
N ASN A 324 13.31 26.91 -46.55
CA ASN A 324 13.58 27.92 -47.57
C ASN A 324 13.22 27.33 -48.94
N GLU A 325 12.29 27.96 -49.65
CA GLU A 325 12.11 27.76 -51.09
C GLU A 325 13.26 28.47 -51.84
N PRO A 326 13.81 27.88 -52.92
CA PRO A 326 14.77 28.58 -53.78
C PRO A 326 14.01 29.59 -54.65
N GLY A 327 14.48 30.84 -54.63
CA GLY A 327 13.98 31.92 -55.48
C GLY A 327 14.19 31.66 -56.96
N VAL A 328 13.22 32.12 -57.74
CA VAL A 328 13.24 32.21 -59.20
C VAL A 328 14.26 33.28 -59.60
N GLU A 329 15.27 32.90 -60.38
CA GLU A 329 16.13 33.85 -61.09
C GLU A 329 15.51 34.12 -62.47
N ASP A 330 15.03 35.35 -62.65
CA ASP A 330 14.68 35.93 -63.95
C ASP A 330 15.97 36.32 -64.68
N HIS A 331 16.19 35.75 -65.86
CA HIS A 331 17.17 36.23 -66.84
C HIS A 331 16.53 36.31 -68.23
N GLU A 332 16.33 37.54 -68.69
CA GLU A 332 16.39 37.97 -70.10
C GLU A 332 16.84 39.44 -70.13
N PRO A 333 17.43 39.96 -71.23
CA PRO A 333 17.84 39.29 -72.47
C PRO A 333 19.36 39.16 -72.66
#